data_AF-A0A356K358-F1
#
_entry.id   AF-A0A356K358-F1
#
_cell.length_a   1.000
_cell.length_b   1.000
_cell.length_c   1.000
_cell.angle_alpha   90.00
_cell.angle_beta   90.00
_cell.angle_gamma   90.00
#
_symmetry.space_group_name_H-M   'P 1'
#
loop_
_entity.id
_entity.type
_entity.pdbx_description
1 polymer ?
#
loop_
_entity_poly.entity_id
_entity_poly.type
_entity_poly.pdbx_seq_one_letter_code
_entity_poly.pdbx_strand_id
1 'polypeptide(L)'
;MKEYSKRLTTELGKGYSVRSLTNMRTLFIFSQKWQPVAAEFKNMNISWSNLCEILKLKDIEEIRYYLNLSNKLCLTKHELREKIKSKEYERLDK
;
A
#
# COMPACT_ATOMS: atom_id res chain seq x y z
N MET A 1 9.61 -3.75 16.83
CA MET A 1 9.92 -2.99 15.59
C MET A 1 11.16 -2.12 15.72
N LYS A 2 11.33 -1.32 16.79
CA LYS A 2 12.53 -0.46 16.97
C LYS A 2 13.84 -1.25 16.99
N GLU A 3 13.89 -2.34 17.75
CA GLU A 3 15.06 -3.24 17.82
C GLU A 3 15.41 -3.84 16.45
N TYR A 4 14.43 -4.44 15.76
CA TYR A 4 14.61 -4.97 14.41
C TYR A 4 15.05 -3.89 13.41
N SER A 5 14.49 -2.69 13.49
CA SER A 5 14.90 -1.57 12.64
C SER A 5 16.36 -1.24 12.83
N LYS A 6 16.82 -1.14 14.09
CA LYS A 6 18.22 -0.91 14.41
C LYS A 6 19.10 -2.04 13.87
N ARG A 7 18.79 -3.29 14.21
CA ARG A 7 19.58 -4.46 13.83
C ARG A 7 19.72 -4.61 12.32
N LEU A 8 18.59 -4.61 11.59
CA LEU A 8 18.59 -4.76 10.13
C LEU A 8 19.25 -3.57 9.43
N THR A 9 19.12 -2.36 9.97
CA THR A 9 19.81 -1.19 9.39
C THR A 9 21.33 -1.29 9.57
N THR A 10 21.79 -1.84 10.69
CA THR A 10 23.21 -2.09 10.96
C THR A 10 23.76 -3.22 10.08
N GLU A 11 23.03 -4.33 9.94
CA GLU A 11 23.49 -5.52 9.20
C GLU A 11 23.39 -5.36 7.68
N LEU A 12 22.31 -4.72 7.17
CA LEU A 12 21.95 -4.72 5.75
C LEU A 12 21.92 -3.30 5.14
N GLY A 13 22.13 -2.26 5.93
CA GLY A 13 22.14 -0.86 5.47
C GLY A 13 20.77 -0.18 5.46
N LYS A 14 20.63 0.88 4.68
CA LYS A 14 19.42 1.73 4.66
C LYS A 14 18.20 0.97 4.13
N GLY A 15 17.01 1.39 4.56
CA GLY A 15 15.73 0.85 4.07
C GLY A 15 14.87 0.21 5.16
N TYR A 16 15.48 -0.21 6.27
CA TYR A 16 14.80 -0.90 7.37
C TYR A 16 14.37 0.04 8.51
N SER A 17 13.86 1.23 8.16
CA SER A 17 13.26 2.11 9.16
C SER A 17 12.07 1.43 9.85
N VAL A 18 11.74 1.88 11.07
CA VAL A 18 10.55 1.38 11.79
C VAL A 18 9.29 1.46 10.91
N ARG A 19 9.13 2.56 10.17
CA ARG A 19 8.01 2.76 9.25
C ARG A 19 8.03 1.76 8.09
N SER A 20 9.19 1.55 7.47
CA SER A 20 9.34 0.58 6.38
C SER A 20 8.97 -0.83 6.84
N LEU A 21 9.50 -1.26 7.98
CA LEU A 21 9.20 -2.57 8.55
C LEU A 21 7.72 -2.72 8.93
N THR A 22 7.09 -1.68 9.46
CA THR A 22 5.65 -1.67 9.72
C THR A 22 4.86 -1.86 8.43
N ASN A 23 5.20 -1.13 7.35
CA ASN A 23 4.52 -1.28 6.07
C ASN A 23 4.73 -2.67 5.45
N MET A 24 5.94 -3.22 5.51
CA MET A 24 6.23 -4.59 5.07
C MET A 24 5.39 -5.62 5.83
N ARG A 25 5.30 -5.47 7.16
CA ARG A 25 4.45 -6.31 8.00
C ARG A 25 2.97 -6.15 7.64
N THR A 26 2.49 -4.93 7.39
CA THR A 26 1.11 -4.69 6.96
C THR A 26 0.82 -5.38 5.63
N LEU A 27 1.71 -5.29 4.64
CA LEU A 27 1.56 -6.01 3.37
C LEU A 27 1.50 -7.52 3.61
N PHE A 28 2.39 -8.07 4.44
CA PHE A 28 2.39 -9.49 4.75
C PHE A 28 1.07 -9.94 5.39
N ILE A 29 0.56 -9.20 6.38
CA ILE A 29 -0.74 -9.52 7.00
C ILE A 29 -1.88 -9.39 5.99
N PHE A 30 -1.85 -8.36 5.14
CA PHE A 30 -2.83 -8.17 4.08
C PHE A 30 -2.84 -9.36 3.12
N SER A 31 -1.67 -9.81 2.65
CA SER A 31 -1.58 -10.93 1.71
C SER A 31 -2.00 -12.26 2.30
N GLN A 32 -1.85 -12.46 3.61
CA GLN A 32 -2.40 -13.64 4.30
C GLN A 32 -3.93 -13.62 4.36
N LYS A 33 -4.54 -12.46 4.60
CA LYS A 33 -6.00 -12.32 4.75
C LYS A 33 -6.73 -12.26 3.41
N TRP A 34 -6.16 -11.57 2.43
CA TRP A 34 -6.77 -11.24 1.15
C TRP A 34 -5.91 -11.77 0.01
N GLN A 35 -5.61 -13.07 0.05
CA GLN A 35 -4.77 -13.74 -0.94
C GLN A 35 -5.18 -13.46 -2.40
N PRO A 36 -6.48 -13.46 -2.77
CA PRO A 36 -6.88 -13.15 -4.14
C PRO A 36 -6.47 -11.74 -4.59
N VAL A 37 -6.72 -10.72 -3.75
CA VAL A 37 -6.36 -9.32 -4.08
C VAL A 37 -4.85 -9.12 -4.09
N ALA A 38 -4.12 -9.78 -3.19
CA ALA A 38 -2.66 -9.73 -3.21
C ALA A 38 -2.06 -10.39 -4.48
N ALA A 39 -2.74 -11.36 -5.09
CA ALA A 39 -2.31 -11.93 -6.36
C ALA A 39 -2.45 -10.92 -7.51
N GLU A 40 -3.45 -10.02 -7.47
CA GLU A 40 -3.64 -8.95 -8.47
C GLU A 40 -2.43 -8.01 -8.53
N PHE A 41 -1.73 -7.79 -7.39
CA PHE A 41 -0.57 -6.87 -7.32
C PHE A 41 0.57 -7.27 -8.25
N LYS A 42 0.72 -8.58 -8.55
CA LYS A 42 1.81 -9.09 -9.39
C LYS A 42 1.78 -8.53 -10.81
N ASN A 43 0.60 -8.18 -11.31
CA ASN A 43 0.38 -7.75 -12.68
C ASN A 43 0.16 -6.23 -12.78
N MET A 44 0.42 -5.49 -11.70
CA MET A 44 0.17 -4.05 -11.64
C MET A 44 1.46 -3.26 -11.63
N ASN A 45 1.48 -2.19 -12.43
CA ASN A 45 2.50 -1.17 -12.38
C ASN A 45 2.22 -0.22 -11.20
N ILE A 46 2.53 -0.68 -9.99
CA ILE A 46 2.33 0.12 -8.76
C ILE A 46 3.63 0.28 -7.97
N SER A 47 3.94 1.52 -7.59
CA SER A 47 5.08 1.79 -6.73
C SER A 47 4.82 1.30 -5.30
N TRP A 48 5.88 0.88 -4.60
CA TRP A 48 5.82 0.56 -3.17
C TRP A 48 5.19 1.68 -2.34
N SER A 49 5.46 2.93 -2.72
CA SER A 49 4.97 4.10 -2.00
C SER A 49 3.46 4.31 -2.15
N ASN A 50 2.89 3.98 -3.32
CA ASN A 50 1.45 3.99 -3.55
C ASN A 50 0.77 2.84 -2.81
N LEU A 51 1.36 1.65 -2.89
CA LEU A 51 0.87 0.49 -2.17
C LEU A 51 0.79 0.76 -0.66
N CYS A 52 1.79 1.45 -0.09
CA CYS A 52 1.76 1.89 1.31
C CYS A 52 0.63 2.88 1.64
N GLU A 53 0.13 3.66 0.69
CA GLU A 53 -1.04 4.52 0.91
C GLU A 53 -2.33 3.70 0.88
N ILE A 54 -2.46 2.77 -0.07
CA ILE A 54 -3.62 1.88 -0.22
C ILE A 54 -3.77 0.97 0.99
N LEU A 55 -2.67 0.38 1.50
CA LEU A 55 -2.69 -0.52 2.66
C LEU A 55 -3.13 0.15 3.99
N LYS A 56 -3.38 1.47 4.00
CA LYS A 56 -3.97 2.16 5.16
C LYS A 56 -5.50 2.08 5.17
N LEU A 57 -6.10 1.82 4.02
CA LEU A 57 -7.53 1.62 3.88
C LEU A 57 -7.92 0.27 4.50
N LYS A 58 -9.20 0.12 4.83
CA LYS A 58 -9.72 -1.07 5.51
C LYS A 58 -10.72 -1.85 4.68
N ASP A 59 -11.49 -1.15 3.86
CA ASP A 59 -12.48 -1.74 2.97
C ASP A 59 -11.79 -2.36 1.75
N ILE A 60 -12.12 -3.61 1.44
CA ILE A 60 -11.45 -4.37 0.40
C ILE A 60 -11.83 -3.90 -1.01
N GLU A 61 -13.05 -3.41 -1.20
CA GLU A 61 -13.51 -2.90 -2.49
C GLU A 61 -12.97 -1.50 -2.74
N GLU A 62 -12.89 -0.65 -1.71
CA GLU A 62 -12.18 0.63 -1.77
C GLU A 62 -10.69 0.43 -2.09
N ILE A 63 -10.04 -0.55 -1.47
CA ILE A 63 -8.65 -0.94 -1.77
C ILE A 63 -8.52 -1.33 -3.24
N ARG A 64 -9.36 -2.26 -3.72
CA ARG A 64 -9.33 -2.73 -5.11
C ARG A 64 -9.57 -1.58 -6.10
N TYR A 65 -10.49 -0.67 -5.77
CA TYR A 65 -10.76 0.51 -6.58
C TYR A 65 -9.52 1.39 -6.75
N TYR A 66 -8.93 1.87 -5.64
CA TYR A 66 -7.78 2.78 -5.71
C TYR A 66 -6.51 2.12 -6.26
N LEU A 67 -6.38 0.81 -6.06
CA LEU A 67 -5.32 0.01 -6.66
C LEU A 67 -5.44 -0.02 -8.20
N ASN A 68 -6.62 -0.35 -8.72
CA ASN A 68 -6.88 -0.35 -10.16
C ASN A 68 -6.73 1.04 -10.76
N LEU A 69 -7.23 2.07 -10.08
CA LEU A 69 -7.11 3.46 -10.52
C LEU A 69 -5.63 3.90 -10.58
N SER A 70 -4.84 3.57 -9.55
CA SER A 70 -3.41 3.89 -9.53
C SER A 70 -2.65 3.20 -10.65
N ASN A 71 -2.98 1.95 -10.96
CA ASN A 71 -2.37 1.19 -12.06
C ASN A 71 -2.75 1.77 -13.43
N LYS A 72 -4.04 2.06 -13.63
CA LYS A 72 -4.58 2.55 -14.91
C LYS A 72 -4.07 3.95 -15.27
N LEU A 73 -3.99 4.84 -14.30
CA LEU A 73 -3.62 6.24 -14.51
C LEU A 73 -2.14 6.52 -14.18
N CYS A 74 -1.36 5.50 -13.82
CA CYS A 74 0.03 5.64 -13.39
C CYS A 74 0.23 6.73 -12.32
N LEU A 75 -0.70 6.79 -11.34
CA LEU A 75 -0.73 7.87 -10.37
C LEU A 75 0.58 7.94 -9.58
N THR A 76 1.05 9.16 -9.32
CA THR A 76 2.04 9.39 -8.28
C THR A 76 1.41 9.19 -6.90
N LYS A 77 2.27 9.02 -5.89
CA LYS A 77 1.84 8.91 -4.49
C LYS A 77 1.01 10.11 -4.04
N HIS A 78 1.33 11.31 -4.53
CA HIS A 78 0.63 12.53 -4.14
C HIS A 78 -0.78 12.55 -4.74
N GLU A 79 -0.91 12.30 -6.03
CA GLU A 79 -2.21 12.25 -6.72
C GLU A 79 -3.13 11.18 -6.13
N LEU A 80 -2.59 9.98 -5.87
CA LEU A 80 -3.35 8.91 -5.21
C LEU A 80 -3.86 9.33 -3.84
N ARG A 81 -3.02 10.00 -3.05
CA ARG A 81 -3.42 10.47 -1.71
C ARG A 81 -4.51 11.54 -1.79
N GLU A 82 -4.43 12.47 -2.73
CA GLU A 82 -5.47 13.50 -2.90
C GLU A 82 -6.81 12.86 -3.34
N LYS A 83 -6.77 11.86 -4.22
CA LYS A 83 -7.97 11.10 -4.61
C LYS A 83 -8.61 10.36 -3.43
N ILE A 84 -7.81 9.69 -2.60
CA ILE A 84 -8.29 9.03 -1.36
C ILE A 84 -8.90 10.07 -0.41
N LYS A 85 -8.22 11.20 -0.17
CA LYS A 85 -8.74 12.27 0.69
C LYS A 85 -10.05 12.86 0.18
N SER A 86 -10.19 12.97 -1.14
CA SER A 86 -11.42 13.46 -1.76
C SER A 86 -12.58 12.48 -1.70
N LYS A 87 -12.38 11.29 -1.11
CA LYS A 87 -13.40 10.25 -0.96
C LYS A 87 -14.03 9.86 -2.30
N GLU A 88 -13.20 9.81 -3.34
CA GLU A 88 -13.62 9.54 -4.72
C GLU A 88 -14.46 8.25 -4.83
N TYR A 89 -14.05 7.17 -4.17
CA TYR A 89 -14.80 5.91 -4.16
C TYR A 89 -16.23 6.06 -3.60
N GLU A 90 -16.37 6.71 -2.44
CA GLU A 90 -17.65 6.91 -1.77
C GLU A 90 -18.64 7.79 -2.56
N ARG A 91 -18.16 8.52 -3.58
CA ARG A 91 -18.99 9.36 -4.45
C ARG A 91 -19.50 8.63 -5.69
N LEU A 92 -19.00 7.42 -5.99
CA LEU A 92 -19.43 6.65 -7.16
C LEU A 92 -20.80 6.01 -6.99
N ASP A 93 -21.20 5.74 -5.74
CA ASP A 93 -22.51 5.17 -5.38
C ASP A 93 -23.59 6.26 -5.12
N LYS A 94 -23.42 7.45 -5.70
CA LYS A 94 -24.40 8.55 -5.70
C LYS A 94 -24.70 9.01 -7.12
#